data_AF-A0A0K0EYU8-F1
#
_entry.id   AF-A0A0K0EYU8-F1
#
_cell.length_a   1.000
_cell.length_b   1.000
_cell.length_c   1.000
_cell.angle_alpha   90.00
_cell.angle_beta   90.00
_cell.angle_gamma   90.00
#
_symmetry.space_group_name_H-M   'P 1'
#
loop_
_entity.id
_entity.type
_entity.pdbx_description
1 polymer ?
#
loop_
_entity_poly.entity_id
_entity_poly.type
_entity_poly.pdbx_seq_one_letter_code
_entity_poly.pdbx_strand_id
1 'polypeptide(L)'
;MVFRRDICGLSCVILTYASVLYADYVVINWMILPTFVESQKTIPFRLWGTFHILIFNGLIFLSLISHTRTMTADPGIVPIQRNKKVDDRIAEMTRKKSNNQQLSMMEYYSESDDDDSDDYEGRISRRQLSNGKIEYKEEFSVCLKCQSFRPPRAHHCRICNRCIRKMDHHCPWVNNCIGEFNQKYFLQFLSYIFIISIYSIFIIIISWVYHDEFGSTGTFGPYGESGHHAKVLHTIFLSMESVLFGMFVLAVSCDQLQAIFNDETPIEMLQRRGYSRKRNPKTKYQMLEEICGQNIKWYMWLNPLYTNIKRTDVMHYPKETNVSVV
;
A
#
# COMPACT_ATOMS: atom_id res chain seq x y z
N MET A 1 12.29 -2.98 -13.08
CA MET A 1 12.11 -1.94 -12.03
C MET A 1 12.30 -0.59 -12.69
N VAL A 2 11.33 0.31 -12.62
CA VAL A 2 11.55 1.69 -13.08
C VAL A 2 11.84 2.54 -11.85
N PHE A 3 13.11 2.73 -11.56
CA PHE A 3 13.56 3.54 -10.43
C PHE A 3 13.08 4.98 -10.62
N ARG A 4 12.27 5.49 -9.69
CA ARG A 4 11.74 6.86 -9.71
C ARG A 4 12.59 7.73 -8.79
N ARG A 5 13.10 8.84 -9.33
CA ARG A 5 13.84 9.85 -8.57
C ARG A 5 12.87 10.79 -7.85
N ASP A 6 12.01 10.24 -7.00
CA ASP A 6 11.21 11.03 -6.07
C ASP A 6 12.04 11.24 -4.79
N ILE A 7 12.45 12.48 -4.53
CA ILE A 7 13.27 12.84 -3.37
C ILE A 7 12.49 12.60 -2.07
N CYS A 8 11.19 12.88 -2.08
CA CYS A 8 10.31 12.62 -0.93
C CYS A 8 10.26 11.12 -0.65
N GLY A 9 9.95 10.32 -1.67
CA GLY A 9 9.92 8.86 -1.55
C GLY A 9 11.23 8.24 -1.08
N LEU A 10 12.38 8.70 -1.59
CA LEU A 10 13.69 8.22 -1.12
C LEU A 10 13.94 8.55 0.35
N SER A 11 13.57 9.76 0.78
CA SER A 11 13.71 10.19 2.18
C SER A 11 12.83 9.35 3.10
N CYS A 12 11.58 9.08 2.69
CA CYS A 12 10.67 8.21 3.43
C CYS A 12 11.21 6.78 3.55
N VAL A 13 11.77 6.21 2.48
CA VAL A 13 12.36 4.85 2.51
C VAL A 13 13.56 4.78 3.46
N ILE A 14 14.43 5.79 3.43
CA ILE A 14 15.58 5.86 4.35
C ILE A 14 15.09 5.94 5.80
N LEU A 15 14.09 6.79 6.07
CA LEU A 15 13.50 6.93 7.40
C LEU A 15 12.88 5.60 7.87
N THR A 16 12.12 4.91 7.03
CA THR A 16 11.53 3.60 7.35
C THR A 16 12.61 2.60 7.79
N TYR A 17 13.70 2.47 7.03
CA TYR A 17 14.76 1.52 7.38
C TYR A 17 15.58 1.97 8.61
N ALA A 18 15.84 3.26 8.77
CA ALA A 18 16.49 3.79 9.96
C ALA A 18 15.67 3.50 11.23
N SER A 19 14.35 3.72 11.17
CA SER A 19 13.41 3.41 12.24
C SER A 19 13.41 1.92 12.60
N VAL A 20 13.29 1.03 11.60
CA VAL A 20 13.30 -0.42 11.85
C VAL A 20 14.63 -0.88 12.46
N LEU A 21 15.76 -0.37 11.98
CA LEU A 21 17.09 -0.69 12.53
C LEU A 21 17.28 -0.14 13.95
N TYR A 22 16.75 1.06 14.22
CA TYR A 22 16.79 1.65 15.55
C TYR A 22 15.94 0.84 16.55
N ALA A 23 14.72 0.46 16.15
CA ALA A 23 13.86 -0.39 16.96
C ALA A 23 14.53 -1.74 17.27
N ASP A 24 15.16 -2.39 16.29
CA ASP A 24 15.96 -3.60 16.49
C ASP A 24 17.08 -3.40 17.50
N TYR A 25 17.89 -2.36 17.30
CA TYR A 25 18.98 -2.02 18.20
C TYR A 25 18.50 -1.85 19.65
N VAL A 26 17.41 -1.09 19.87
CA VAL A 26 16.89 -0.83 21.21
C VAL A 26 16.27 -2.08 21.84
N VAL A 27 15.42 -2.79 21.10
CA VAL A 27 14.74 -3.99 21.61
C VAL A 27 15.75 -5.06 22.00
N ILE A 28 16.78 -5.30 21.19
CA ILE A 28 17.80 -6.29 21.50
C ILE A 28 18.71 -5.81 22.64
N ASN A 29 19.39 -4.68 22.46
CA ASN A 29 20.51 -4.29 23.32
C ASN A 29 20.08 -3.62 24.63
N TRP A 30 18.91 -2.99 24.67
CA TRP A 30 18.46 -2.23 25.84
C TRP A 30 17.26 -2.85 26.55
N MET A 31 16.48 -3.70 25.87
CA MET A 31 15.32 -4.37 26.47
C MET A 31 15.58 -5.86 26.75
N ILE A 32 15.99 -6.64 25.75
CA ILE A 32 16.04 -8.11 25.88
C ILE A 32 17.37 -8.60 26.50
N LEU A 33 18.52 -8.21 25.95
CA LEU A 33 19.82 -8.71 26.41
C LEU A 33 20.08 -8.39 27.89
N PRO A 34 19.90 -7.14 28.36
CA PRO A 34 20.08 -6.81 29.77
C PRO A 34 19.16 -7.62 30.68
N THR A 35 17.87 -7.72 30.33
CA THR A 35 16.84 -8.31 31.19
C THR A 35 16.89 -9.84 31.25
N PHE A 36 17.07 -10.50 30.11
CA PHE A 36 16.89 -11.96 30.02
C PHE A 36 18.17 -12.75 29.87
N VAL A 37 19.23 -12.13 29.35
CA VAL A 37 20.48 -12.84 29.01
C VAL A 37 21.57 -12.53 30.03
N GLU A 38 21.81 -11.25 30.30
CA GLU A 38 22.89 -10.78 31.17
C GLU A 38 22.50 -10.83 32.64
N SER A 39 21.29 -10.36 33.00
CA SER A 39 20.82 -10.31 34.39
C SER A 39 20.47 -11.68 34.98
N GLN A 40 20.31 -12.73 34.16
CA GLN A 40 19.85 -14.04 34.61
C GLN A 40 20.94 -15.13 34.55
N LYS A 41 21.15 -15.82 35.67
CA LYS A 41 22.04 -17.00 35.76
C LYS A 41 21.35 -18.32 35.40
N THR A 42 20.04 -18.32 35.16
CA THR A 42 19.25 -19.54 34.89
C THR A 42 19.08 -19.78 33.38
N ILE A 43 19.26 -21.03 32.95
CA ILE A 43 19.15 -21.44 31.54
C ILE A 43 17.76 -21.15 30.94
N PRO A 44 16.61 -21.39 31.62
CA PRO A 44 15.29 -21.15 31.04
C PRO A 44 15.04 -19.71 30.63
N PHE A 45 15.50 -18.72 31.42
CA PHE A 45 15.32 -17.31 31.09
C PHE A 45 16.19 -16.87 29.91
N ARG A 46 17.40 -17.42 29.76
CA ARG A 46 18.24 -17.17 28.58
C ARG A 46 17.59 -17.71 27.31
N LEU A 47 16.98 -18.89 27.37
CA LEU A 47 16.22 -19.45 26.25
C LEU A 47 15.02 -18.56 25.89
N TRP A 48 14.36 -17.98 26.89
CA TRP A 48 13.26 -17.03 26.70
C TRP A 48 13.71 -15.72 26.02
N GLY A 49 14.87 -15.18 26.41
CA GLY A 49 15.50 -14.04 25.73
C GLY A 49 15.80 -14.34 24.26
N THR A 50 16.42 -15.48 23.97
CA THR A 50 16.68 -15.94 22.59
C THR A 50 15.40 -16.09 21.79
N PHE A 51 14.35 -16.66 22.39
CA PHE A 51 13.03 -16.80 21.75
C PHE A 51 12.45 -15.44 21.34
N HIS A 52 12.50 -14.43 22.21
CA HIS A 52 12.06 -13.07 21.88
C HIS A 52 12.88 -12.43 20.77
N ILE A 53 14.22 -12.60 20.78
CA ILE A 53 15.10 -12.13 19.71
C ILE A 53 14.71 -12.73 18.37
N LEU A 54 14.49 -14.05 18.32
CA LEU A 54 14.11 -14.76 17.09
C LEU A 54 12.76 -14.31 16.56
N ILE A 55 11.77 -14.12 17.44
CA ILE A 55 10.46 -13.61 17.03
C ILE A 55 10.58 -12.19 16.46
N PHE A 56 11.26 -11.29 17.17
CA PHE A 56 11.36 -9.89 16.76
C PHE A 56 12.09 -9.74 15.43
N ASN A 57 13.25 -10.41 15.29
CA ASN A 57 14.00 -10.43 14.04
C ASN A 57 13.25 -11.14 12.90
N GLY A 58 12.47 -12.18 13.21
CA GLY A 58 11.59 -12.83 12.24
C GLY A 58 10.52 -11.87 11.71
N LEU A 59 9.88 -11.09 12.59
CA LEU A 59 8.91 -10.06 12.20
C LEU A 59 9.57 -8.95 11.37
N ILE A 60 10.75 -8.47 11.77
CA ILE A 60 11.52 -7.50 11.01
C ILE A 60 11.82 -8.03 9.61
N PHE A 61 12.34 -9.25 9.51
CA PHE A 61 12.65 -9.89 8.23
C PHE A 61 11.42 -9.97 7.31
N LEU A 62 10.27 -10.40 7.84
CA LEU A 62 9.01 -10.44 7.10
C LEU A 62 8.58 -9.03 6.65
N SER A 63 8.68 -8.03 7.52
CA SER A 63 8.34 -6.64 7.20
C SER A 63 9.23 -6.07 6.09
N LEU A 64 10.55 -6.33 6.13
CA LEU A 64 11.52 -5.83 5.16
C LEU A 64 11.34 -6.50 3.79
N ILE A 65 11.02 -7.80 3.75
CA ILE A 65 10.71 -8.48 2.50
C ILE A 65 9.39 -7.95 1.92
N SER A 66 8.33 -7.83 2.74
CA SER A 66 7.06 -7.25 2.28
C SER A 66 7.24 -5.85 1.74
N HIS A 67 8.01 -5.01 2.43
CA HIS A 67 8.34 -3.65 2.00
C HIS A 67 9.08 -3.67 0.67
N THR A 68 10.18 -4.41 0.58
CA THR A 68 11.00 -4.53 -0.64
C THR A 68 10.16 -5.01 -1.82
N ARG A 69 9.28 -5.99 -1.62
CA ARG A 69 8.38 -6.46 -2.67
C ARG A 69 7.37 -5.40 -3.09
N THR A 70 6.84 -4.63 -2.15
CA THR A 70 5.93 -3.53 -2.48
C THR A 70 6.64 -2.45 -3.32
N MET A 71 7.88 -2.11 -2.96
CA MET A 71 8.70 -1.13 -3.69
C MET A 71 9.05 -1.60 -5.11
N THR A 72 9.32 -2.90 -5.27
CA THR A 72 9.96 -3.42 -6.49
C THR A 72 9.01 -4.14 -7.44
N ALA A 73 7.85 -4.59 -6.95
CA ALA A 73 6.83 -5.20 -7.77
C ALA A 73 6.20 -4.19 -8.73
N ASP A 74 5.79 -4.69 -9.90
CA ASP A 74 4.94 -3.95 -10.81
C ASP A 74 3.60 -3.68 -10.11
N PRO A 75 3.15 -2.43 -9.96
CA PRO A 75 1.85 -2.13 -9.37
C PRO A 75 0.67 -2.43 -10.30
N GLY A 76 0.93 -2.83 -11.55
CA GLY A 76 -0.08 -2.99 -12.60
C GLY A 76 0.02 -1.89 -13.64
N ILE A 77 1.23 -1.57 -14.10
CA ILE A 77 1.47 -0.58 -15.14
C ILE A 77 0.76 -1.01 -16.42
N VAL A 78 -0.06 -0.11 -16.99
CA VAL A 78 -0.72 -0.33 -18.28
C VAL A 78 0.29 -0.17 -19.42
N PRO A 79 0.50 -1.20 -20.26
CA PRO A 79 1.26 -1.08 -21.52
C PRO A 79 0.77 0.07 -22.39
N ILE A 80 1.70 0.85 -22.93
CA ILE A 80 1.36 1.92 -23.88
C ILE A 80 1.10 1.26 -25.23
N GLN A 81 -0.11 1.43 -25.74
CA GLN A 81 -0.50 0.99 -27.07
C GLN A 81 -0.87 2.22 -27.89
N ARG A 82 0.05 2.67 -28.74
CA ARG A 82 -0.22 3.70 -29.74
C ARG A 82 -0.75 3.03 -30.99
N ASN A 83 -1.93 3.43 -31.43
CA ASN A 83 -2.51 2.98 -32.69
C ASN A 83 -3.46 4.05 -33.22
N LYS A 84 -3.79 3.94 -34.51
CA LYS A 84 -4.67 4.89 -35.19
C LYS A 84 -6.02 5.08 -34.49
N LYS A 85 -6.59 4.03 -33.88
CA LYS A 85 -7.85 4.13 -33.12
C LYS A 85 -7.73 5.01 -31.88
N VAL A 86 -6.57 5.00 -31.21
CA VAL A 86 -6.29 5.91 -30.10
C VAL A 86 -6.21 7.34 -30.62
N ASP A 87 -5.47 7.56 -31.71
CA ASP A 87 -5.30 8.89 -32.31
C ASP A 87 -6.64 9.47 -32.78
N ASP A 88 -7.45 8.65 -33.45
CA ASP A 88 -8.80 9.01 -33.91
C ASP A 88 -9.70 9.40 -32.72
N ARG A 89 -9.64 8.65 -31.61
CA ARG A 89 -10.37 8.99 -30.39
C ARG A 89 -9.86 10.27 -29.73
N ILE A 90 -8.54 10.49 -29.71
CA ILE A 90 -7.95 11.73 -29.19
C ILE A 90 -8.42 12.92 -30.02
N ALA A 91 -8.41 12.80 -31.35
CA ALA A 91 -8.91 13.82 -32.26
C ALA A 91 -10.41 14.10 -32.05
N GLU A 92 -11.23 13.06 -31.87
CA GLU A 92 -12.66 13.21 -31.56
C GLU A 92 -12.89 13.95 -30.23
N MET A 93 -12.18 13.57 -29.17
CA MET A 93 -12.26 14.24 -27.86
C MET A 93 -11.82 15.71 -27.95
N THR A 94 -10.74 15.99 -28.69
CA THR A 94 -10.22 17.35 -28.88
C THR A 94 -11.21 18.23 -29.64
N ARG A 95 -11.85 17.70 -30.71
CA ARG A 95 -12.90 18.41 -31.46
C ARG A 95 -14.16 18.66 -30.62
N LYS A 96 -14.54 17.70 -29.76
CA LYS A 96 -15.67 17.90 -28.83
C LYS A 96 -15.37 18.97 -27.79
N LYS A 97 -14.15 18.99 -27.25
CA LYS A 97 -13.70 20.03 -26.30
C LYS A 97 -13.77 21.42 -26.95
N SER A 98 -13.29 21.58 -28.19
CA SER A 98 -13.39 22.87 -28.90
C SER A 98 -14.83 23.31 -29.18
N ASN A 99 -15.73 22.37 -29.50
CA ASN A 99 -17.13 22.70 -29.76
C ASN A 99 -17.91 23.03 -28.46
N ASN A 100 -17.61 22.36 -27.35
CA ASN A 100 -18.24 22.69 -26.05
C ASN A 100 -17.69 23.98 -25.46
N GLN A 101 -16.44 24.35 -25.75
CA GLN A 101 -15.87 25.63 -25.31
C GLN A 101 -16.54 26.85 -25.95
N GLN A 102 -17.23 26.69 -27.09
CA GLN A 102 -18.13 27.71 -27.65
C GLN A 102 -19.46 27.84 -26.90
N LEU A 103 -19.86 26.84 -26.09
CA LEU A 103 -21.13 26.81 -25.37
C LEU A 103 -21.01 27.23 -23.88
N SER A 104 -19.78 27.36 -23.34
CA SER A 104 -19.53 27.48 -21.89
C SER A 104 -19.13 28.86 -21.37
N MET A 105 -19.27 29.94 -22.15
CA MET A 105 -18.98 31.31 -21.69
C MET A 105 -19.88 31.76 -20.51
N MET A 106 -20.94 31.02 -20.18
CA MET A 106 -21.88 31.37 -19.09
C MET A 106 -21.62 30.63 -17.76
N GLU A 107 -20.67 29.70 -17.68
CA GLU A 107 -20.36 28.95 -16.44
C GLU A 107 -18.90 29.12 -15.95
N TYR A 108 -18.15 30.08 -16.51
CA TYR A 108 -16.69 30.22 -16.28
C TYR A 108 -16.29 30.90 -14.95
N TYR A 109 -17.20 31.46 -14.16
CA TYR A 109 -16.86 32.06 -12.87
C TYR A 109 -16.98 31.06 -11.70
N SER A 110 -16.05 30.11 -11.62
CA SER A 110 -15.57 29.57 -10.32
C SER A 110 -14.25 28.82 -10.51
N GLU A 111 -13.17 29.60 -10.63
CA GLU A 111 -11.79 29.13 -10.54
C GLU A 111 -11.43 28.79 -9.09
N SER A 112 -11.05 27.53 -8.85
CA SER A 112 -10.06 27.16 -7.84
C SER A 112 -9.09 26.18 -8.48
N ASP A 113 -7.81 26.50 -8.40
CA ASP A 113 -6.64 25.91 -9.05
C ASP A 113 -6.43 24.41 -8.82
N ASP A 114 -7.19 23.55 -9.52
CA ASP A 114 -6.87 22.11 -9.63
C ASP A 114 -6.63 21.73 -11.09
N ASP A 115 -5.34 21.69 -11.44
CA ASP A 115 -4.75 21.34 -12.74
C ASP A 115 -4.96 19.85 -13.12
N ASP A 116 -6.04 19.21 -12.67
CA ASP A 116 -6.42 17.79 -12.88
C ASP A 116 -7.62 17.59 -13.83
N SER A 117 -8.08 18.65 -14.50
CA SER A 117 -9.31 18.65 -15.31
C SER A 117 -9.25 17.89 -16.65
N ASP A 118 -8.12 17.26 -17.00
CA ASP A 118 -8.01 16.49 -18.25
C ASP A 118 -8.54 15.04 -18.16
N ASP A 119 -9.11 14.63 -17.02
CA ASP A 119 -9.55 13.25 -16.78
C ASP A 119 -11.07 12.99 -16.89
N TYR A 120 -11.85 13.95 -17.42
CA TYR A 120 -13.31 14.00 -17.20
C TYR A 120 -14.21 13.05 -18.03
N GLU A 121 -13.76 12.32 -19.05
CA GLU A 121 -14.66 11.38 -19.76
C GLU A 121 -14.33 9.90 -19.51
N GLY A 122 -14.67 9.43 -18.31
CA GLY A 122 -15.13 8.04 -18.15
C GLY A 122 -16.47 7.87 -18.86
N ARG A 123 -16.46 7.61 -20.18
CA ARG A 123 -17.69 7.30 -20.94
C ARG A 123 -18.22 5.94 -20.48
N ILE A 124 -19.12 5.95 -19.51
CA ILE A 124 -19.97 4.81 -19.21
C ILE A 124 -20.99 4.72 -20.34
N SER A 125 -20.90 3.73 -21.23
CA SER A 125 -21.96 3.54 -22.22
C SER A 125 -23.22 3.03 -21.53
N ARG A 126 -24.32 3.75 -21.75
CA ARG A 126 -25.65 3.41 -21.29
C ARG A 126 -26.26 2.45 -22.31
N ARG A 127 -26.40 1.16 -21.99
CA ARG A 127 -27.19 0.24 -22.81
C ARG A 127 -28.53 -0.01 -22.12
N GLN A 128 -29.63 0.43 -22.74
CA GLN A 128 -30.96 -0.01 -22.32
C GLN A 128 -31.14 -1.46 -22.77
N LEU A 129 -31.33 -2.37 -21.82
CA LEU A 129 -31.73 -3.74 -22.13
C LEU A 129 -33.21 -3.76 -22.52
N SER A 130 -33.60 -4.78 -23.29
CA SER A 130 -34.97 -5.03 -23.73
C SER A 130 -35.99 -5.16 -22.59
N ASN A 131 -35.53 -5.36 -21.35
CA ASN A 131 -36.34 -5.43 -20.13
C ASN A 131 -36.40 -4.09 -19.35
N GLY A 132 -35.99 -2.98 -19.95
CA GLY A 132 -36.01 -1.64 -19.34
C GLY A 132 -34.91 -1.39 -18.30
N LYS A 133 -34.04 -2.36 -18.02
CA LYS A 133 -32.87 -2.16 -17.13
C LYS A 133 -31.76 -1.44 -17.89
N ILE A 134 -31.19 -0.42 -17.26
CA ILE A 134 -29.97 0.23 -17.74
C ILE A 134 -28.77 -0.59 -17.26
N GLU A 135 -28.00 -1.15 -18.20
CA GLU A 135 -26.67 -1.70 -17.92
C GLU A 135 -25.62 -0.68 -18.31
N TYR A 136 -24.73 -0.44 -17.35
CA TYR A 136 -23.61 0.45 -17.49
C TYR A 136 -22.37 -0.41 -17.72
N LYS A 137 -21.81 -0.36 -18.92
CA LYS A 137 -20.61 -1.13 -19.26
C LYS A 137 -19.38 -0.31 -18.87
N GLU A 138 -18.48 -0.92 -18.13
CA GLU A 138 -17.14 -0.36 -17.91
C GLU A 138 -16.38 -0.35 -19.23
N GLU A 139 -16.25 0.82 -19.85
CA GLU A 139 -15.56 0.98 -21.13
C GLU A 139 -14.12 1.47 -20.95
N PHE A 140 -13.28 1.12 -21.92
CA PHE A 140 -11.95 1.69 -22.04
C PHE A 140 -12.06 3.20 -22.30
N SER A 141 -11.36 3.98 -21.48
CA SER A 141 -11.13 5.41 -21.72
C SER A 141 -9.80 5.61 -22.43
N VAL A 142 -9.43 6.84 -22.74
CA VAL A 142 -8.13 7.17 -23.33
C VAL A 142 -7.41 8.12 -22.38
N CYS A 143 -6.13 7.84 -22.12
CA CYS A 143 -5.28 8.75 -21.37
C CYS A 143 -4.51 9.65 -22.34
N LEU A 144 -4.71 10.97 -22.25
CA LEU A 144 -4.02 11.95 -23.10
C LEU A 144 -2.51 12.00 -22.84
N LYS A 145 -2.09 11.90 -21.57
CA LYS A 145 -0.67 11.90 -21.15
C LYS A 145 0.09 10.68 -21.67
N CYS A 146 -0.53 9.50 -21.59
CA CYS A 146 0.06 8.25 -22.10
C CYS A 146 -0.18 8.04 -23.60
N GLN A 147 -1.11 8.77 -24.21
CA GLN A 147 -1.62 8.56 -25.57
C GLN A 147 -1.93 7.08 -25.84
N SER A 148 -2.72 6.49 -24.95
CA SER A 148 -3.04 5.05 -24.98
C SER A 148 -4.43 4.80 -24.41
N PHE A 149 -5.03 3.68 -24.81
CA PHE A 149 -6.21 3.16 -24.13
C PHE A 149 -5.92 2.91 -22.64
N ARG A 150 -6.85 3.37 -21.82
CA ARG A 150 -6.86 3.23 -20.37
C ARG A 150 -7.98 2.25 -19.99
N PRO A 151 -7.60 1.06 -19.48
CA PRO A 151 -8.53 0.10 -18.88
C PRO A 151 -9.51 0.73 -17.88
N PRO A 152 -10.70 0.14 -17.68
CA PRO A 152 -11.52 0.47 -16.52
C PRO A 152 -10.74 0.35 -15.21
N ARG A 153 -11.05 1.22 -14.24
CA ARG A 153 -10.40 1.28 -12.92
C ARG A 153 -8.89 1.62 -12.95
N ALA A 154 -8.33 1.93 -14.13
CA ALA A 154 -6.96 2.40 -14.23
C ALA A 154 -6.92 3.93 -14.19
N HIS A 155 -5.94 4.49 -13.48
CA HIS A 155 -5.75 5.94 -13.35
C HIS A 155 -4.31 6.32 -13.69
N HIS A 156 -4.12 7.53 -14.21
CA HIS A 156 -2.79 8.05 -14.53
C HIS A 156 -2.13 8.62 -13.27
N CYS A 157 -1.00 8.03 -12.85
CA CYS A 157 -0.20 8.62 -11.79
C CYS A 157 0.84 9.57 -12.40
N ARG A 158 0.80 10.84 -11.98
CA ARG A 158 1.73 11.90 -12.41
C ARG A 158 3.18 11.56 -12.03
N ILE A 159 3.39 11.06 -10.82
CA ILE A 159 4.73 10.74 -10.28
C ILE A 159 5.32 9.52 -10.99
N CYS A 160 4.52 8.46 -11.17
CA CYS A 160 4.92 7.27 -11.91
C CYS A 160 4.98 7.51 -13.44
N ASN A 161 4.40 8.62 -13.93
CA ASN A 161 4.16 8.99 -15.33
C ASN A 161 3.60 7.85 -16.19
N ARG A 162 2.65 7.09 -15.62
CA ARG A 162 2.03 5.91 -16.23
C ARG A 162 0.63 5.70 -15.68
N CYS A 163 -0.23 5.07 -16.49
CA CYS A 163 -1.50 4.54 -15.99
C CYS A 163 -1.26 3.25 -15.20
N ILE A 164 -1.87 3.15 -14.02
CA ILE A 164 -1.79 2.02 -13.10
C ILE A 164 -3.17 1.38 -12.96
N ARG A 165 -3.26 0.06 -13.05
CA ARG A 165 -4.50 -0.72 -12.90
C ARG A 165 -4.96 -0.77 -11.44
N LYS A 166 -6.26 -0.58 -11.21
CA LYS A 166 -6.87 -0.46 -9.87
C LYS A 166 -6.00 0.42 -8.97
N MET A 167 -5.61 1.58 -9.49
CA MET A 167 -4.72 2.48 -8.78
C MET A 167 -5.38 2.89 -7.48
N ASP A 168 -4.68 2.67 -6.37
CA ASP A 168 -5.10 3.12 -5.06
C ASP A 168 -4.51 4.51 -4.80
N HIS A 169 -3.19 4.60 -4.64
CA HIS A 169 -2.46 5.85 -4.50
C HIS A 169 -0.98 5.71 -4.91
N HIS A 170 -0.28 6.83 -5.02
CA HIS A 170 1.18 6.83 -5.02
C HIS A 170 1.68 6.98 -3.59
N CYS A 171 2.48 6.03 -3.11
CA CYS A 171 2.91 5.99 -1.72
C CYS A 171 4.39 6.35 -1.61
N PRO A 172 4.73 7.52 -1.00
CA PRO A 172 6.13 7.91 -0.80
C PRO A 172 6.90 6.90 0.05
N TRP A 173 6.26 6.29 1.05
CA TRP A 173 6.89 5.35 1.99
C TRP A 173 7.48 4.10 1.33
N VAL A 174 6.93 3.68 0.18
CA VAL A 174 7.46 2.57 -0.62
C VAL A 174 8.06 3.03 -1.95
N ASN A 175 8.13 4.35 -2.17
CA ASN A 175 8.59 4.98 -3.42
C ASN A 175 8.00 4.30 -4.69
N ASN A 176 6.72 3.93 -4.64
CA ASN A 176 6.04 3.20 -5.71
C ASN A 176 4.52 3.50 -5.67
N CYS A 177 3.87 3.30 -6.81
CA CYS A 177 2.41 3.28 -6.88
C CYS A 177 1.88 2.01 -6.18
N ILE A 178 0.75 2.09 -5.48
CA ILE A 178 0.00 0.93 -4.97
C ILE A 178 -1.15 0.64 -5.94
N GLY A 179 -1.22 -0.59 -6.42
CA GLY A 179 -2.24 -1.03 -7.36
C GLY A 179 -2.43 -2.54 -7.34
N GLU A 180 -3.10 -3.06 -8.35
CA GLU A 180 -3.61 -4.43 -8.40
C GLU A 180 -2.57 -5.53 -8.05
N PHE A 181 -1.32 -5.37 -8.50
CA PHE A 181 -0.33 -6.45 -8.43
C PHE A 181 0.64 -6.35 -7.24
N ASN A 182 0.63 -5.24 -6.48
CA ASN A 182 1.47 -5.08 -5.29
C ASN A 182 0.69 -4.78 -4.00
N GLN A 183 -0.65 -4.58 -4.08
CA GLN A 183 -1.50 -4.33 -2.92
C GLN A 183 -1.37 -5.40 -1.82
N LYS A 184 -1.22 -6.68 -2.19
CA LYS A 184 -0.96 -7.75 -1.22
C LYS A 184 0.26 -7.48 -0.34
N TYR A 185 1.39 -7.16 -0.95
CA TYR A 185 2.65 -6.96 -0.23
C TYR A 185 2.57 -5.70 0.65
N PHE A 186 1.83 -4.68 0.19
CA PHE A 186 1.56 -3.48 0.97
C PHE A 186 0.77 -3.80 2.24
N LEU A 187 -0.32 -4.57 2.14
CA LEU A 187 -1.09 -5.01 3.31
C LEU A 187 -0.26 -5.84 4.29
N GLN A 188 0.59 -6.74 3.79
CA GLN A 188 1.50 -7.52 4.63
C GLN A 188 2.49 -6.61 5.37
N PHE A 189 3.10 -5.65 4.66
CA PHE A 189 4.02 -4.69 5.25
C PHE A 189 3.35 -3.91 6.39
N LEU A 190 2.16 -3.34 6.17
CA LEU A 190 1.41 -2.61 7.19
C LEU A 190 1.11 -3.50 8.41
N SER A 191 0.66 -4.74 8.16
CA SER A 191 0.34 -5.69 9.21
C SER A 191 1.56 -6.04 10.06
N TYR A 192 2.71 -6.28 9.43
CA TYR A 192 3.94 -6.60 10.15
C TYR A 192 4.48 -5.43 10.97
N ILE A 193 4.45 -4.20 10.44
CA ILE A 193 4.85 -3.01 11.21
C ILE A 193 3.91 -2.79 12.40
N PHE A 194 2.61 -3.01 12.24
CA PHE A 194 1.65 -2.91 13.33
C PHE A 194 1.95 -3.95 14.44
N ILE A 195 2.21 -5.21 14.05
CA ILE A 195 2.58 -6.28 14.99
C ILE A 195 3.91 -5.96 15.69
N ILE A 196 4.92 -5.49 14.96
CA ILE A 196 6.22 -5.05 15.52
C ILE A 196 6.01 -3.93 16.54
N SER A 197 5.13 -2.97 16.25
CA SER A 197 4.83 -1.85 17.15
C SER A 197 4.20 -2.33 18.46
N ILE A 198 3.19 -3.21 18.39
CA ILE A 198 2.57 -3.82 19.58
C ILE A 198 3.60 -4.66 20.35
N TYR A 199 4.39 -5.46 19.64
CA TYR A 199 5.39 -6.33 20.25
C TYR A 199 6.49 -5.53 20.95
N SER A 200 6.89 -4.38 20.40
CA SER A 200 7.87 -3.48 21.01
C SER A 200 7.36 -2.92 22.35
N ILE A 201 6.10 -2.48 22.41
CA ILE A 201 5.46 -2.03 23.66
C ILE A 201 5.37 -3.19 24.67
N PHE A 202 5.00 -4.39 24.22
CA PHE A 202 4.96 -5.57 25.06
C PHE A 202 6.34 -5.92 25.66
N ILE A 203 7.41 -5.91 24.85
CA ILE A 203 8.77 -6.15 25.31
C ILE A 203 9.25 -5.05 26.26
N ILE A 204 8.90 -3.78 26.02
CA ILE A 204 9.18 -2.69 26.96
C ILE A 204 8.56 -3.01 28.32
N ILE A 205 7.24 -3.28 28.37
CA ILE A 205 6.52 -3.55 29.63
C ILE A 205 7.18 -4.71 30.37
N ILE A 206 7.44 -5.82 29.67
CA ILE A 206 8.08 -6.98 30.26
C ILE A 206 9.50 -6.66 30.76
N SER A 207 10.28 -5.92 29.97
CA SER A 207 11.66 -5.56 30.34
C SER A 207 11.72 -4.77 31.65
N TRP A 208 10.73 -3.89 31.87
CA TRP A 208 10.60 -3.08 33.09
C TRP A 208 10.01 -3.86 34.27
N VAL A 209 9.03 -4.73 34.05
CA VAL A 209 8.49 -5.61 35.12
C VAL A 209 9.59 -6.49 35.73
N TYR A 210 10.43 -7.09 34.87
CA TYR A 210 11.56 -7.91 35.33
C TYR A 210 12.82 -7.09 35.66
N HIS A 211 12.80 -5.76 35.51
CA HIS A 211 13.94 -4.93 35.87
C HIS A 211 14.15 -4.87 37.39
N ASP A 212 13.07 -4.74 38.15
CA ASP A 212 13.13 -4.52 39.60
C ASP A 212 13.42 -5.81 40.39
N GLU A 213 12.95 -6.96 39.89
CA GLU A 213 13.23 -8.27 40.50
C GLU A 213 14.73 -8.61 40.54
N PHE A 214 15.52 -8.07 39.60
CA PHE A 214 16.94 -8.39 39.45
C PHE A 214 17.87 -7.17 39.51
N GLY A 215 17.31 -5.96 39.53
CA GLY A 215 18.00 -4.72 39.93
C GLY A 215 18.10 -4.52 41.45
N SER A 216 17.56 -5.46 42.24
CA SER A 216 17.47 -5.42 43.71
C SER A 216 18.80 -5.68 44.47
N THR A 217 19.93 -5.25 43.89
CA THR A 217 21.08 -4.77 44.69
C THR A 217 21.43 -3.39 44.16
N GLY A 218 20.70 -2.40 44.65
CA GLY A 218 20.94 -0.98 44.38
C GLY A 218 22.43 -0.66 44.50
N THR A 219 22.90 0.14 43.55
CA THR A 219 24.28 0.55 43.19
C THR A 219 24.89 -0.12 41.95
N PHE A 220 24.51 -1.34 41.56
CA PHE A 220 25.05 -1.96 40.34
C PHE A 220 24.05 -2.92 39.68
N GLY A 221 23.11 -2.40 38.90
CA GLY A 221 22.66 -3.16 37.73
C GLY A 221 23.86 -3.40 36.79
N PRO A 222 23.77 -4.27 35.76
CA PRO A 222 24.88 -4.47 34.81
C PRO A 222 25.35 -3.16 34.13
N TYR A 223 24.53 -2.12 34.22
CA TYR A 223 24.81 -0.78 33.76
C TYR A 223 24.83 0.16 34.97
N GLY A 224 25.91 0.93 35.14
CA GLY A 224 25.98 2.00 36.15
C GLY A 224 24.97 3.12 35.89
N GLU A 225 24.99 4.20 36.69
CA GLU A 225 24.03 5.31 36.58
C GLU A 225 23.83 5.81 35.13
N SER A 226 24.92 5.91 34.36
CA SER A 226 24.89 6.32 32.95
C SER A 226 24.05 5.41 32.05
N GLY A 227 24.06 4.10 32.26
CA GLY A 227 23.31 3.16 31.43
C GLY A 227 21.85 2.98 31.86
N HIS A 228 21.52 3.24 33.14
CA HIS A 228 20.11 3.36 33.54
C HIS A 228 19.45 4.54 32.81
N HIS A 229 20.10 5.71 32.80
CA HIS A 229 19.60 6.88 32.05
C HIS A 229 19.46 6.59 30.55
N ALA A 230 20.43 5.89 29.94
CA ALA A 230 20.34 5.49 28.55
C ALA A 230 19.17 4.53 28.29
N LYS A 231 18.93 3.52 29.15
CA LYS A 231 17.79 2.60 29.04
C LYS A 231 16.46 3.35 29.13
N VAL A 232 16.34 4.32 30.03
CA VAL A 232 15.15 5.18 30.15
C VAL A 232 14.93 5.98 28.86
N LEU A 233 15.96 6.65 28.35
CA LEU A 233 15.86 7.43 27.11
C LEU A 233 15.47 6.58 25.90
N HIS A 234 16.11 5.42 25.73
CA HIS A 234 15.77 4.49 24.66
C HIS A 234 14.36 3.92 24.79
N THR A 235 13.89 3.67 26.02
CA THR A 235 12.49 3.29 26.28
C THR A 235 11.54 4.38 25.81
N ILE A 236 11.80 5.64 26.16
CA ILE A 236 10.96 6.78 25.77
C ILE A 236 10.89 6.87 24.25
N PHE A 237 12.04 6.91 23.56
CA PHE A 237 12.06 7.03 22.10
C PHE A 237 11.42 5.84 21.39
N LEU A 238 11.68 4.60 21.82
CA LEU A 238 11.07 3.42 21.22
C LEU A 238 9.54 3.39 21.47
N SER A 239 9.07 3.83 22.63
CA SER A 239 7.64 3.90 22.93
C SER A 239 6.93 4.93 22.05
N MET A 240 7.54 6.12 21.87
CA MET A 240 7.04 7.16 20.98
C MET A 240 6.99 6.65 19.54
N GLU A 241 8.07 6.02 19.06
CA GLU A 241 8.15 5.44 17.73
C GLU A 241 7.05 4.38 17.51
N SER A 242 6.92 3.43 18.44
CA SER A 242 5.94 2.35 18.37
C SER A 242 4.50 2.86 18.35
N VAL A 243 4.18 3.88 19.16
CA VAL A 243 2.82 4.45 19.19
C VAL A 243 2.55 5.27 17.93
N LEU A 244 3.47 6.14 17.51
CA LEU A 244 3.27 7.01 16.35
C LEU A 244 3.15 6.21 15.06
N PHE A 245 4.12 5.31 14.78
CA PHE A 245 4.05 4.48 13.59
C PHE A 245 2.94 3.44 13.70
N GLY A 246 2.72 2.83 14.87
CA GLY A 246 1.64 1.87 15.10
C GLY A 246 0.26 2.45 14.81
N MET A 247 -0.03 3.67 15.29
CA MET A 247 -1.28 4.37 15.01
C MET A 247 -1.40 4.77 13.54
N PHE A 248 -0.33 5.27 12.93
CA PHE A 248 -0.31 5.63 11.52
C PHE A 248 -0.60 4.43 10.62
N VAL A 249 0.09 3.31 10.81
CA VAL A 249 -0.13 2.10 9.98
C VAL A 249 -1.49 1.46 10.26
N LEU A 250 -2.03 1.59 11.47
CA LEU A 250 -3.39 1.13 11.78
C LEU A 250 -4.43 1.93 10.99
N ALA A 251 -4.32 3.26 10.97
CA ALA A 251 -5.22 4.11 10.20
C ALA A 251 -5.17 3.75 8.71
N VAL A 252 -3.98 3.66 8.14
CA VAL A 252 -3.80 3.26 6.73
C VAL A 252 -4.35 1.85 6.49
N SER A 253 -4.15 0.91 7.41
CA SER A 253 -4.68 -0.46 7.28
C SER A 253 -6.21 -0.47 7.27
N CYS A 254 -6.85 0.33 8.13
CA CYS A 254 -8.30 0.48 8.14
C CYS A 254 -8.83 1.03 6.81
N ASP A 255 -8.19 2.06 6.26
CA ASP A 255 -8.57 2.64 4.97
C ASP A 255 -8.44 1.62 3.83
N GLN A 256 -7.33 0.87 3.80
CA GLN A 256 -7.12 -0.18 2.80
C GLN A 256 -8.16 -1.30 2.92
N LEU A 257 -8.44 -1.78 4.14
CA LEU A 257 -9.45 -2.81 4.36
C LEU A 257 -10.85 -2.33 3.99
N GLN A 258 -11.17 -1.07 4.27
CA GLN A 258 -12.44 -0.47 3.87
C GLN A 258 -12.57 -0.38 2.35
N ALA A 259 -11.53 0.06 1.65
CA ALA A 259 -11.48 0.07 0.18
C ALA A 259 -11.72 -1.33 -0.41
N ILE A 260 -11.07 -2.34 0.17
CA ILE A 260 -11.21 -3.74 -0.24
C ILE A 260 -12.63 -4.26 0.01
N PHE A 261 -13.18 -4.03 1.20
CA PHE A 261 -14.52 -4.51 1.55
C PHE A 261 -15.64 -3.80 0.81
N ASN A 262 -15.38 -2.59 0.32
CA ASN A 262 -16.29 -1.87 -0.56
C ASN A 262 -16.07 -2.20 -2.05
N ASP A 263 -15.03 -2.97 -2.40
CA ASP A 263 -14.54 -3.21 -3.77
C ASP A 263 -14.35 -1.90 -4.55
N GLU A 264 -13.81 -0.87 -3.88
CA GLU A 264 -13.60 0.46 -4.44
C GLU A 264 -12.28 1.06 -4.04
N THR A 265 -11.56 1.60 -5.01
CA THR A 265 -10.39 2.42 -4.72
C THR A 265 -10.82 3.80 -4.22
N PRO A 266 -9.98 4.50 -3.43
CA PRO A 266 -10.25 5.87 -3.01
C PRO A 266 -10.54 6.82 -4.18
N ILE A 267 -9.89 6.60 -5.33
CA ILE A 267 -10.14 7.37 -6.55
C ILE A 267 -11.56 7.13 -7.07
N GLU A 268 -12.02 5.87 -7.07
CA GLU A 268 -13.38 5.52 -7.47
C GLU A 268 -14.43 6.11 -6.52
N MET A 269 -14.12 6.18 -5.22
CA MET A 269 -14.96 6.82 -4.22
C MET A 269 -15.09 8.34 -4.46
N LEU A 270 -13.99 9.03 -4.80
CA LEU A 270 -14.03 10.47 -5.10
C LEU A 270 -14.78 10.78 -6.41
N GLN A 271 -14.65 9.91 -7.41
CA GLN A 271 -15.32 10.05 -8.70
C GLN A 271 -16.83 9.75 -8.64
N ARG A 272 -17.33 9.25 -7.51
CA ARG A 272 -18.68 8.69 -7.36
C ARG A 272 -19.82 9.69 -7.20
N ARG A 273 -19.64 10.98 -7.52
CA ARG A 273 -20.69 12.01 -7.49
C ARG A 273 -21.80 11.79 -8.57
N GLY A 274 -22.41 10.61 -8.63
CA GLY A 274 -23.58 10.32 -9.45
C GLY A 274 -23.78 8.88 -9.97
N TYR A 275 -22.90 7.91 -9.65
CA TYR A 275 -22.94 6.56 -10.25
C TYR A 275 -23.03 5.44 -9.21
N SER A 276 -23.96 4.50 -9.41
CA SER A 276 -24.11 3.30 -8.58
C SER A 276 -23.84 2.05 -9.41
N ARG A 277 -22.68 1.42 -9.18
CA ARG A 277 -22.25 0.18 -9.85
C ARG A 277 -23.09 -1.00 -9.35
N LYS A 278 -23.63 -1.80 -10.27
CA LYS A 278 -24.28 -3.08 -9.93
C LYS A 278 -23.21 -4.08 -9.50
N ARG A 279 -23.16 -4.38 -8.20
CA ARG A 279 -22.17 -5.30 -7.60
C ARG A 279 -22.77 -6.70 -7.48
N ASN A 280 -21.97 -7.71 -7.78
CA ASN A 280 -22.28 -9.05 -7.31
C ASN A 280 -21.97 -9.09 -5.81
N PRO A 281 -22.87 -9.65 -4.98
CA PRO A 281 -22.59 -9.80 -3.55
C PRO A 281 -21.41 -10.77 -3.38
N LYS A 282 -20.27 -10.24 -2.96
CA LYS A 282 -19.10 -11.02 -2.56
C LYS A 282 -19.00 -11.00 -1.03
N THR A 283 -18.53 -12.10 -0.44
CA THR A 283 -18.19 -12.11 0.99
C THR A 283 -16.87 -11.37 1.23
N LYS A 284 -16.66 -10.86 2.45
CA LYS A 284 -15.38 -10.23 2.84
C LYS A 284 -14.18 -11.15 2.60
N TYR A 285 -14.37 -12.46 2.82
CA TYR A 285 -13.35 -13.46 2.55
C TYR A 285 -13.00 -13.54 1.06
N GLN A 286 -14.00 -13.58 0.18
CA GLN A 286 -13.79 -13.61 -1.28
C GLN A 286 -13.05 -12.36 -1.78
N MET A 287 -13.35 -11.19 -1.21
CA MET A 287 -12.64 -9.94 -1.56
C MET A 287 -11.16 -9.99 -1.14
N LEU A 288 -10.87 -10.48 0.07
CA LEU A 288 -9.48 -10.68 0.52
C LEU A 288 -8.77 -11.75 -0.30
N GLU A 289 -9.47 -12.82 -0.68
CA GLU A 289 -8.94 -13.90 -1.49
C GLU A 289 -8.52 -13.42 -2.89
N GLU A 290 -9.24 -12.47 -3.48
CA GLU A 290 -8.86 -11.84 -4.76
C GLU A 290 -7.51 -11.12 -4.70
N ILE A 291 -7.11 -10.59 -3.54
CA ILE A 291 -5.87 -9.83 -3.36
C ILE A 291 -4.75 -10.72 -2.82
N CYS A 292 -5.03 -11.47 -1.76
CA CYS A 292 -4.03 -12.26 -1.04
C CYS A 292 -3.71 -13.58 -1.76
N GLY A 293 -4.66 -14.08 -2.55
CA GLY A 293 -4.51 -15.21 -3.44
C GLY A 293 -5.64 -16.22 -3.35
N GLN A 294 -6.13 -16.63 -4.52
CA GLN A 294 -7.21 -17.62 -4.68
C GLN A 294 -6.73 -19.07 -4.49
N ASN A 295 -7.59 -19.90 -3.91
CA ASN A 295 -7.41 -21.35 -3.75
C ASN A 295 -6.13 -21.76 -3.00
N ILE A 296 -5.64 -20.90 -2.10
CA ILE A 296 -4.53 -21.20 -1.20
C ILE A 296 -4.97 -21.11 0.25
N LYS A 297 -4.26 -21.81 1.13
CA LYS A 297 -4.54 -21.79 2.56
C LYS A 297 -4.26 -20.39 3.12
N TRP A 298 -5.13 -19.91 4.01
CA TRP A 298 -5.10 -18.54 4.55
C TRP A 298 -3.74 -18.14 5.16
N TYR A 299 -3.01 -19.06 5.80
CA TYR A 299 -1.71 -18.73 6.40
C TYR A 299 -0.63 -18.43 5.34
N MET A 300 -0.82 -18.88 4.09
CA MET A 300 0.06 -18.53 2.98
C MET A 300 -0.15 -17.08 2.50
N TRP A 301 -1.25 -16.43 2.93
CA TRP A 301 -1.45 -14.99 2.71
C TRP A 301 -0.45 -14.15 3.49
N LEU A 302 0.07 -14.66 4.61
CA LEU A 302 1.11 -13.99 5.38
C LEU A 302 2.48 -14.14 4.72
N ASN A 303 2.74 -15.23 4.00
CA ASN A 303 4.05 -15.45 3.39
C ASN A 303 4.33 -14.40 2.29
N PRO A 304 5.31 -13.50 2.49
CA PRO A 304 5.60 -12.48 1.49
C PRO A 304 6.37 -13.06 0.31
N LEU A 305 6.93 -14.27 0.40
CA LEU A 305 7.62 -14.94 -0.71
C LEU A 305 6.64 -15.47 -1.77
N TYR A 306 5.39 -15.75 -1.38
CA TYR A 306 4.39 -16.33 -2.27
C TYR A 306 3.74 -15.28 -3.19
N THR A 307 3.99 -15.41 -4.51
CA THR A 307 3.31 -14.67 -5.58
C THR A 307 2.03 -15.37 -6.02
N ASN A 308 0.89 -14.68 -6.03
CA ASN A 308 -0.32 -15.13 -6.74
C ASN A 308 -0.57 -14.30 -7.99
N ILE A 309 0.41 -14.21 -8.89
CA ILE A 309 0.19 -13.57 -10.19
C ILE A 309 -0.40 -14.63 -11.11
N LYS A 310 -1.74 -14.71 -11.16
CA LYS A 310 -2.39 -15.42 -12.27
C LYS A 310 -2.09 -14.64 -13.54
N ARG A 311 -1.20 -15.21 -14.37
CA ARG A 311 -0.80 -14.71 -15.70
C ARG A 311 -1.96 -14.63 -16.72
N THR A 312 -3.19 -14.92 -16.29
CA THR A 312 -4.41 -14.90 -17.12
C THR A 312 -5.08 -13.53 -17.23
N ASP A 313 -4.64 -12.51 -16.47
CA ASP A 313 -5.15 -11.14 -16.62
C ASP A 313 -4.50 -10.37 -17.76
N VAL A 314 -4.22 -11.06 -18.87
CA VAL A 314 -3.94 -10.44 -20.16
C VAL A 314 -5.23 -9.76 -20.60
N MET A 315 -5.37 -8.50 -20.21
CA MET A 315 -6.44 -7.64 -20.70
C MET A 315 -6.47 -7.74 -22.22
N HIS A 316 -7.59 -8.23 -22.75
CA HIS A 316 -7.84 -8.19 -24.18
C HIS A 316 -8.13 -6.73 -24.55
N TYR A 317 -7.08 -6.05 -24.98
CA TYR A 317 -7.22 -4.75 -25.62
C TYR A 317 -8.15 -4.88 -26.82
N PRO A 318 -8.93 -3.84 -27.15
CA PRO A 318 -9.77 -3.84 -28.33
C PRO A 318 -8.93 -4.24 -29.55
N LYS A 319 -9.12 -5.47 -30.06
CA LYS A 319 -8.39 -5.96 -31.23
C LYS A 319 -8.74 -5.11 -32.44
N GLU A 320 -7.84 -5.04 -33.42
CA GLU A 320 -8.22 -4.69 -34.77
C GLU A 320 -9.27 -5.69 -35.25
N THR A 321 -10.53 -5.28 -35.28
CA THR A 321 -11.56 -5.99 -36.03
C THR A 321 -11.21 -5.85 -37.50
N ASN A 322 -10.64 -6.93 -38.06
CA ASN A 322 -10.46 -7.23 -39.48
C ASN A 322 -10.41 -6.02 -40.41
N VAL A 323 -9.20 -5.52 -40.70
CA VAL A 323 -8.95 -5.00 -42.04
C VAL A 323 -8.89 -6.24 -42.93
N SER A 324 -10.01 -6.61 -43.53
CA SER A 324 -10.01 -7.42 -44.72
C SER A 324 -9.18 -6.66 -45.75
N VAL A 325 -7.94 -7.11 -45.93
CA VAL A 325 -7.17 -6.81 -47.13
C VAL A 325 -7.96 -7.47 -48.26
N VAL A 326 -8.71 -6.65 -48.99
CA VAL A 326 -9.16 -6.97 -50.34
C VAL A 326 -8.18 -6.34 -51.29
#